data_AF-A0A3B0ZDW0-F1
#
_entry.id   AF-A0A3B0ZDW0-F1
#
_cell.length_a   1.000
_cell.length_b   1.000
_cell.length_c   1.000
_cell.angle_alpha   90.00
_cell.angle_beta   90.00
_cell.angle_gamma   90.00
#
_symmetry.space_group_name_H-M   'P 1'
#
loop_
_entity.id
_entity.type
_entity.pdbx_description
1 polymer ?
#
loop_
_entity_poly.entity_id
_entity_poly.type
_entity_poly.pdbx_seq_one_letter_code
_entity_poly.pdbx_strand_id
1 'polypeptide(L)'
;KPISTKTGGYAVVGGMPFSIVTEDWTARAASLLKVYDEIVVKHPLSNRLKRKGSQFSMLTSILKQSALNVQEIENKDKNYVRLALARYILKHGAPGTERAKEYSIKQNQQCVGPRHYDIAKIMLSRVSPLLKDHGLPDVAMASLHVTEEESSDFDVPKGTKIPDYLIRKVSRAQVATPEELVQLGIIKSADMLAIILPQVTAGVRASGISDFKLRRLYNQIYRAFRRRRSLLLLNLESQVKLEELPWVSSIGSYRKTTIKNKELAKTVLTDIAILAISKFPYAILPNKLLQELRSLIEQAELKIPIVDEIAADIFMGKFSEKFALAAHLAGEELAGSIYEKYYGIKYDLLVQNPLLGKPQIGAKQAKTLTSYCYSMAVSGSRQSWSVAENGVVIEQQQIATTQNLAILFGALALKDRLKPELIDMAKWCFKWISQYQQVHIENYHARLIMMKNTAYAWRQMLFFLSYITHDELLEFTKWLNSHFYQQESEFVERFKPAVIGLNNVIHGADITKLGGLRFLAWSVGRHPLFGVS
;
A
#
# COMPACT_ATOMS: atom_id res chain seq x y z
N LYS A 1 16.09 -23.75 -21.43
CA LYS A 1 14.67 -24.21 -21.31
C LYS A 1 14.52 -25.48 -22.12
N PRO A 2 13.67 -26.45 -21.73
CA PRO A 2 13.40 -27.62 -22.56
C PRO A 2 12.97 -27.17 -23.95
N ILE A 3 13.56 -27.76 -24.99
CA ILE A 3 13.17 -27.49 -26.37
C ILE A 3 11.84 -28.21 -26.58
N SER A 4 10.77 -27.43 -26.69
CA SER A 4 9.46 -27.94 -27.08
C SER A 4 9.55 -28.45 -28.51
N THR A 5 9.10 -29.68 -28.76
CA THR A 5 8.79 -30.10 -30.13
C THR A 5 7.67 -29.19 -30.66
N LYS A 6 7.52 -29.11 -32.00
CA LYS A 6 6.42 -28.36 -32.65
C LYS A 6 5.01 -28.77 -32.20
N THR A 7 4.89 -29.87 -31.44
CA THR A 7 3.66 -30.47 -30.89
C THR A 7 3.49 -30.28 -29.38
N GLY A 8 4.33 -29.47 -28.70
CA GLY A 8 4.24 -29.26 -27.25
C GLY A 8 4.85 -30.38 -26.39
N GLY A 9 5.52 -31.36 -27.01
CA GLY A 9 6.23 -32.46 -26.35
C GLY A 9 7.69 -32.12 -26.03
N TYR A 10 8.31 -32.94 -25.17
CA TYR A 10 9.73 -32.83 -24.83
C TYR A 10 10.55 -33.78 -25.71
N ALA A 11 11.65 -33.31 -26.33
CA ALA A 11 12.60 -34.20 -26.98
C ALA A 11 13.35 -35.03 -25.92
N VAL A 12 13.01 -36.32 -25.80
CA VAL A 12 13.65 -37.25 -24.86
C VAL A 12 14.79 -37.96 -25.56
N VAL A 13 16.03 -37.61 -25.21
CA VAL A 13 17.25 -38.25 -25.74
C VAL A 13 17.72 -39.35 -24.79
N GLY A 14 18.13 -40.50 -25.33
CA GLY A 14 18.63 -41.66 -24.56
C GLY A 14 17.82 -42.94 -24.77
N GLY A 15 18.38 -44.07 -24.32
CA GLY A 15 17.81 -45.42 -24.43
C GLY A 15 16.59 -45.65 -23.54
N MET A 16 15.94 -46.80 -23.73
CA MET A 16 14.82 -47.23 -22.90
C MET A 16 15.32 -47.81 -21.57
N PRO A 17 14.87 -47.30 -20.42
CA PRO A 17 15.19 -47.89 -19.12
C PRO A 17 14.76 -49.35 -19.04
N PHE A 18 15.53 -50.17 -18.33
CA PHE A 18 15.32 -51.61 -18.15
C PHE A 18 15.45 -52.45 -19.43
N SER A 19 15.96 -51.89 -20.54
CA SER A 19 16.28 -52.68 -21.75
C SER A 19 17.57 -53.48 -21.62
N ILE A 20 18.50 -53.05 -20.76
CA ILE A 20 19.70 -53.79 -20.37
C ILE A 20 19.69 -53.84 -18.85
N VAL A 21 19.67 -55.05 -18.29
CA VAL A 21 19.67 -55.28 -16.85
C VAL A 21 20.95 -56.02 -16.50
N THR A 22 21.78 -55.44 -15.64
CA THR A 22 23.00 -56.10 -15.16
C THR A 22 22.67 -57.14 -14.09
N GLU A 23 23.49 -58.18 -13.97
CA GLU A 23 23.28 -59.27 -13.00
C GLU A 23 23.21 -58.76 -11.54
N ASP A 24 23.87 -57.64 -11.25
CA ASP A 24 23.91 -56.99 -9.94
C ASP A 24 22.75 -56.01 -9.67
N TRP A 25 21.83 -55.81 -10.63
CA TRP A 25 20.75 -54.81 -10.53
C TRP A 25 19.91 -55.00 -9.26
N THR A 26 19.45 -56.22 -9.02
CA THR A 26 18.59 -56.56 -7.87
C THR A 26 19.26 -56.20 -6.55
N ALA A 27 20.54 -56.56 -6.40
CA ALA A 27 21.32 -56.25 -5.20
C ALA A 27 21.50 -54.74 -5.01
N ARG A 28 21.79 -54.00 -6.08
CA ARG A 28 21.94 -52.54 -6.05
C ARG A 28 20.63 -51.81 -5.73
N ALA A 29 19.52 -52.23 -6.33
CA ALA A 29 18.20 -51.67 -6.07
C ALA A 29 17.79 -51.89 -4.61
N ALA A 30 17.99 -53.11 -4.08
CA ALA A 30 17.72 -53.43 -2.68
C ALA A 30 18.59 -52.60 -1.71
N SER A 31 19.88 -52.44 -2.01
CA SER A 31 20.79 -51.60 -1.21
C SER A 31 20.32 -50.14 -1.16
N LEU A 32 19.94 -49.56 -2.30
CA LEU A 32 19.44 -48.19 -2.36
C LEU A 32 18.11 -48.01 -1.62
N LEU A 33 17.21 -49.00 -1.69
CA LEU A 33 15.94 -49.00 -0.96
C LEU A 33 16.15 -49.06 0.55
N LYS A 34 17.14 -49.84 1.02
CA LYS A 34 17.53 -49.86 2.44
C LYS A 34 18.00 -48.49 2.92
N VAL A 35 18.87 -47.82 2.15
CA VAL A 35 19.32 -46.45 2.45
C VAL A 35 18.13 -45.48 2.51
N TYR A 36 17.18 -45.61 1.58
CA TYR A 36 15.95 -44.82 1.60
C TYR A 36 15.15 -45.05 2.89
N ASP A 37 14.93 -46.29 3.31
CA ASP A 37 14.17 -46.62 4.51
C ASP A 37 14.86 -46.07 5.77
N GLU A 38 16.20 -46.17 5.87
CA GLU A 38 17.00 -45.59 6.96
C GLU A 38 16.88 -44.05 7.02
N ILE A 39 16.97 -43.36 5.89
CA ILE A 39 16.85 -41.89 5.80
C ILE A 39 15.44 -41.43 6.20
N VAL A 40 14.41 -42.16 5.78
CA VAL A 40 13.01 -41.82 6.09
C VAL A 40 12.72 -41.92 7.60
N VAL A 41 13.34 -42.89 8.29
CA VAL A 41 13.27 -43.02 9.75
C VAL A 41 14.05 -41.89 10.43
N LYS A 42 15.29 -41.61 9.97
CA LYS A 42 16.16 -40.59 10.56
C LYS A 42 15.64 -39.16 10.42
N HIS A 43 14.91 -38.86 9.33
CA HIS A 43 14.46 -37.51 9.00
C HIS A 43 12.94 -37.42 8.82
N PRO A 44 12.15 -37.57 9.90
CA PRO A 44 10.69 -37.74 9.82
C PRO A 44 9.94 -36.51 9.30
N LEU A 45 10.51 -35.31 9.44
CA LEU A 45 9.89 -34.03 9.07
C LEU A 45 9.85 -33.77 7.56
N SER A 46 10.57 -34.55 6.74
CA SER A 46 10.60 -34.36 5.29
C SER A 46 9.41 -35.06 4.61
N ASN A 47 8.37 -34.30 4.31
CA ASN A 47 7.21 -34.81 3.55
C ASN A 47 7.49 -35.00 2.06
N ARG A 48 8.60 -34.47 1.54
CA ARG A 48 8.98 -34.57 0.12
C ARG A 48 9.14 -36.01 -0.34
N LEU A 49 9.71 -36.86 0.52
CA LEU A 49 9.96 -38.27 0.24
C LEU A 49 8.69 -39.13 0.31
N LYS A 50 7.69 -38.69 1.10
CA LYS A 50 6.45 -39.44 1.39
C LYS A 50 5.24 -38.98 0.58
N ARG A 51 5.36 -37.90 -0.19
CA ARG A 51 4.23 -37.31 -0.93
C ARG A 51 3.78 -38.22 -2.07
N LYS A 52 2.57 -38.78 -1.94
CA LYS A 52 1.92 -39.59 -2.98
C LYS A 52 1.86 -38.84 -4.31
N GLY A 53 2.16 -39.53 -5.40
CA GLY A 53 2.17 -38.97 -6.77
C GLY A 53 3.33 -38.02 -7.08
N SER A 54 4.24 -37.76 -6.12
CA SER A 54 5.47 -37.03 -6.42
C SER A 54 6.41 -37.85 -7.31
N GLN A 55 7.24 -37.16 -8.10
CA GLN A 55 8.25 -37.82 -8.94
C GLN A 55 9.15 -38.77 -8.14
N PHE A 56 9.53 -38.38 -6.92
CA PHE A 56 10.35 -39.21 -6.05
C PHE A 56 9.61 -40.49 -5.64
N SER A 57 8.37 -40.36 -5.13
CA SER A 57 7.56 -41.51 -4.71
C SER A 57 7.26 -42.47 -5.87
N MET A 58 7.02 -41.95 -7.08
CA MET A 58 6.80 -42.78 -8.28
C MET A 58 8.08 -43.55 -8.66
N LEU A 59 9.22 -42.88 -8.71
CA LEU A 59 10.51 -43.53 -9.01
C LEU A 59 10.88 -44.57 -7.96
N THR A 60 10.66 -44.32 -6.67
CA THR A 60 10.88 -45.29 -5.60
C THR A 60 9.95 -46.50 -5.73
N SER A 61 8.68 -46.30 -6.10
CA SER A 61 7.73 -47.40 -6.34
C SER A 61 8.20 -48.29 -7.50
N ILE A 62 8.60 -47.68 -8.60
CA ILE A 62 9.12 -48.41 -9.78
C ILE A 62 10.44 -49.11 -9.42
N LEU A 63 11.31 -48.49 -8.61
CA LEU A 63 12.53 -49.12 -8.12
C LEU A 63 12.21 -50.37 -7.27
N LYS A 64 11.22 -50.28 -6.37
CA LYS A 64 10.74 -51.43 -5.57
C LYS A 64 10.24 -52.57 -6.45
N GLN A 65 9.41 -52.27 -7.45
CA GLN A 65 8.95 -53.28 -8.42
C GLN A 65 10.12 -53.89 -9.19
N SER A 66 11.08 -53.07 -9.63
CA SER A 66 12.24 -53.55 -10.39
C SER A 66 13.20 -54.40 -9.56
N ALA A 67 13.21 -54.24 -8.23
CA ALA A 67 13.98 -55.07 -7.32
C ALA A 67 13.33 -56.45 -7.10
N LEU A 68 12.03 -56.59 -7.38
CA LEU A 68 11.33 -57.88 -7.31
C LEU A 68 11.40 -58.62 -8.64
N ASN A 69 10.98 -57.95 -9.72
CA ASN A 69 11.02 -58.51 -11.06
C ASN A 69 11.07 -57.39 -12.13
N VAL A 70 12.20 -57.27 -12.83
CA VAL A 70 12.36 -56.25 -13.87
C VAL A 70 11.51 -56.54 -15.11
N GLN A 71 11.16 -57.81 -15.37
CA GLN A 71 10.36 -58.20 -16.54
C GLN A 71 8.91 -57.72 -16.43
N GLU A 72 8.40 -57.53 -15.21
CA GLU A 72 7.02 -57.09 -14.94
C GLU A 72 6.85 -55.55 -15.01
N ILE A 73 7.92 -54.80 -15.26
CA ILE A 73 7.81 -53.34 -15.37
C ILE A 73 7.03 -52.96 -16.63
N GLU A 74 5.89 -52.32 -16.44
CA GLU A 74 5.01 -51.87 -17.51
C GLU A 74 5.67 -50.79 -18.39
N ASN A 75 5.32 -50.76 -19.67
CA ASN A 75 5.83 -49.76 -20.62
C ASN A 75 5.53 -48.30 -20.18
N LYS A 76 4.42 -48.07 -19.47
CA LYS A 76 4.09 -46.75 -18.91
C LYS A 76 5.16 -46.26 -17.92
N ASP A 77 5.66 -47.17 -17.07
CA ASP A 77 6.64 -46.87 -16.03
C ASP A 77 8.03 -46.73 -16.62
N LYS A 78 8.38 -47.54 -17.63
CA LYS A 78 9.61 -47.36 -18.42
C LYS A 78 9.66 -45.96 -19.07
N ASN A 79 8.55 -45.54 -19.68
CA ASN A 79 8.43 -44.20 -20.29
C ASN A 79 8.48 -43.08 -19.24
N TYR A 80 7.86 -43.28 -18.08
CA TYR A 80 7.92 -42.33 -16.97
C TYR A 80 9.34 -42.13 -16.45
N VAL A 81 10.06 -43.22 -16.17
CA VAL A 81 11.48 -43.19 -15.74
C VAL A 81 12.33 -42.49 -16.78
N ARG A 82 12.12 -42.80 -18.07
CA ARG A 82 12.86 -42.17 -19.17
C ARG A 82 12.69 -40.66 -19.18
N LEU A 83 11.44 -40.18 -19.06
CA LEU A 83 11.12 -38.75 -19.01
C LEU A 83 11.70 -38.09 -17.75
N ALA A 84 11.62 -38.74 -16.60
CA ALA A 84 12.15 -38.27 -15.33
C ALA A 84 13.67 -38.10 -15.38
N LEU A 85 14.40 -39.08 -15.91
CA LEU A 85 15.85 -39.04 -16.10
C LEU A 85 16.26 -37.94 -17.09
N ALA A 86 15.57 -37.84 -18.23
CA ALA A 86 15.86 -36.79 -19.22
C ALA A 86 15.70 -35.38 -18.62
N ARG A 87 14.64 -35.13 -17.84
CA ARG A 87 14.44 -33.86 -17.13
C ARG A 87 15.53 -33.61 -16.08
N TYR A 88 15.93 -34.64 -15.34
CA TYR A 88 16.98 -34.53 -14.34
C TYR A 88 18.32 -34.18 -14.98
N ILE A 89 18.74 -34.93 -16.01
CA ILE A 89 20.00 -34.74 -16.73
C ILE A 89 20.03 -33.36 -17.40
N LEU A 90 18.94 -32.94 -18.06
CA LEU A 90 18.86 -31.62 -18.69
C LEU A 90 19.05 -30.48 -17.68
N LYS A 91 18.51 -30.65 -16.47
CA LYS A 91 18.58 -29.63 -15.42
C LYS A 91 19.93 -29.65 -14.70
N HIS A 92 20.42 -30.83 -14.33
CA HIS A 92 21.51 -31.03 -13.37
C HIS A 92 22.81 -31.58 -13.98
N GLY A 93 22.80 -32.03 -15.24
CA GLY A 93 23.89 -32.80 -15.84
C GLY A 93 23.77 -34.30 -15.57
N ALA A 94 24.41 -35.12 -16.40
CA ALA A 94 24.47 -36.57 -16.17
C ALA A 94 25.45 -36.90 -15.03
N PRO A 95 25.23 -37.99 -14.27
CA PRO A 95 26.18 -38.43 -13.25
C PRO A 95 27.61 -38.52 -13.80
N GLY A 96 28.59 -38.01 -13.05
CA GLY A 96 30.01 -37.99 -13.45
C GLY A 96 30.42 -36.82 -14.36
N THR A 97 29.48 -36.07 -14.93
CA THR A 97 29.80 -34.88 -15.76
C THR A 97 30.19 -33.68 -14.90
N GLU A 98 30.95 -32.74 -15.49
CA GLU A 98 31.36 -31.50 -14.81
C GLU A 98 30.17 -30.69 -14.32
N ARG A 99 29.11 -30.62 -15.13
CA ARG A 99 27.85 -29.95 -14.77
C ARG A 99 27.19 -30.52 -13.51
N ALA A 100 27.24 -31.84 -13.31
CA ALA A 100 26.71 -32.48 -12.11
C ALA A 100 27.59 -32.19 -10.87
N LYS A 101 28.91 -32.12 -11.04
CA LYS A 101 29.84 -31.71 -9.97
C LYS A 101 29.59 -30.25 -9.55
N GLU A 102 29.52 -29.34 -10.51
CA GLU A 102 29.21 -27.93 -10.26
C GLU A 102 27.87 -27.76 -9.52
N TYR A 103 26.84 -28.51 -9.93
CA TYR A 103 25.54 -28.48 -9.26
C TYR A 103 25.63 -28.97 -7.81
N SER A 104 26.34 -30.06 -7.56
CA SER A 104 26.58 -30.61 -6.22
C SER A 104 27.33 -29.61 -5.32
N ILE A 105 28.40 -28.99 -5.83
CA ILE A 105 29.16 -27.96 -5.11
C ILE A 105 28.24 -26.79 -4.73
N LYS A 106 27.41 -26.30 -5.65
CA LYS A 106 26.45 -25.23 -5.39
C LYS A 106 25.41 -25.61 -4.34
N GLN A 107 24.88 -26.84 -4.38
CA GLN A 107 23.94 -27.32 -3.35
C GLN A 107 24.61 -27.43 -1.99
N ASN A 108 25.84 -27.93 -1.92
CA ASN A 108 26.56 -28.04 -0.68
C ASN A 108 26.83 -26.65 -0.08
N GLN A 109 27.28 -25.69 -0.90
CA GLN A 109 27.47 -24.29 -0.49
C GLN A 109 26.18 -23.66 0.08
N GLN A 110 25.00 -24.02 -0.43
CA GLN A 110 23.71 -23.54 0.09
C GLN A 110 23.33 -24.17 1.44
N CYS A 111 23.84 -25.35 1.75
CA CYS A 111 23.51 -26.11 2.97
C CYS A 111 24.54 -25.94 4.10
N VAL A 112 25.78 -25.52 3.78
CA VAL A 112 26.88 -25.36 4.74
C VAL A 112 26.77 -24.06 5.54
N GLY A 113 26.08 -23.04 5.03
CA GLY A 113 25.94 -21.76 5.72
C GLY A 113 25.24 -21.86 7.09
N PRO A 114 25.51 -20.92 8.01
CA PRO A 114 24.85 -20.87 9.31
C PRO A 114 23.33 -20.76 9.13
N ARG A 115 22.58 -21.43 10.00
CA ARG A 115 21.12 -21.42 9.88
C ARG A 115 20.59 -20.06 10.28
N HIS A 116 19.64 -19.55 9.52
CA HIS A 116 18.95 -18.30 9.84
C HIS A 116 18.31 -18.28 11.23
N TYR A 117 17.95 -19.45 11.77
CA TYR A 117 17.44 -19.61 13.12
C TYR A 117 18.48 -19.24 14.19
N ASP A 118 19.72 -19.69 14.03
CA ASP A 118 20.80 -19.43 14.98
C ASP A 118 21.23 -17.96 14.91
N ILE A 119 21.29 -17.40 13.69
CA ILE A 119 21.51 -15.95 13.49
C ILE A 119 20.38 -15.13 14.14
N ALA A 120 19.13 -15.60 14.09
CA ALA A 120 18.02 -14.91 14.75
C ALA A 120 18.12 -14.95 16.28
N LYS A 121 18.69 -16.01 16.87
CA LYS A 121 18.94 -16.06 18.32
C LYS A 121 19.97 -15.02 18.77
N ILE A 122 21.05 -14.84 18.01
CA ILE A 122 22.02 -13.76 18.24
C ILE A 122 21.33 -12.39 18.22
N MET A 123 20.47 -12.16 17.22
CA MET A 123 19.72 -10.91 17.18
C MET A 123 18.79 -10.73 18.40
N LEU A 124 18.14 -11.80 18.84
CA LEU A 124 17.29 -11.76 20.03
C LEU A 124 18.10 -11.49 21.30
N SER A 125 19.30 -12.07 21.47
CA SER A 125 20.14 -11.80 22.65
C SER A 125 20.60 -10.35 22.70
N ARG A 126 20.89 -9.72 21.54
CA ARG A 126 21.23 -8.29 21.45
C ARG A 126 20.05 -7.39 21.80
N VAL A 127 18.86 -7.73 21.31
CA VAL A 127 17.69 -6.84 21.35
C VAL A 127 16.86 -7.01 22.62
N SER A 128 16.75 -8.23 23.17
CA SER A 128 15.92 -8.54 24.35
C SER A 128 16.22 -7.65 25.57
N PRO A 129 17.48 -7.36 25.94
CA PRO A 129 17.79 -6.46 27.06
C PRO A 129 17.38 -5.01 26.83
N LEU A 130 17.25 -4.61 25.55
CA LEU A 130 16.93 -3.25 25.13
C LEU A 130 15.42 -3.03 24.94
N LEU A 131 14.66 -4.11 24.76
CA LEU A 131 13.21 -4.06 24.58
C LEU A 131 12.53 -3.64 25.89
N LYS A 132 12.17 -2.37 25.94
CA LYS A 132 11.25 -1.79 26.94
C LYS A 132 9.91 -1.45 26.27
N ASP A 133 8.95 -0.93 27.03
CA ASP A 133 7.65 -0.45 26.53
C ASP A 133 7.72 0.75 25.55
N HIS A 134 8.92 1.20 25.14
CA HIS A 134 9.13 2.48 24.45
C HIS A 134 10.01 2.41 23.18
N GLY A 135 10.34 1.21 22.68
CA GLY A 135 11.12 1.02 21.44
C GLY A 135 12.63 1.00 21.64
N LEU A 136 13.38 0.94 20.53
CA LEU A 136 14.84 0.85 20.46
C LEU A 136 15.45 2.18 20.00
N PRO A 137 16.28 2.86 20.81
CA PRO A 137 16.94 4.11 20.43
C PRO A 137 17.95 3.92 19.29
N ASP A 138 18.69 2.81 19.32
CA ASP A 138 19.70 2.49 18.31
C ASP A 138 19.53 1.05 17.81
N VAL A 139 19.28 0.93 16.51
CA VAL A 139 19.13 -0.35 15.81
C VAL A 139 20.45 -0.81 15.19
N ALA A 140 21.47 0.06 15.10
CA ALA A 140 22.76 -0.26 14.51
C ALA A 140 23.44 -1.44 15.22
N MET A 141 23.31 -1.54 16.55
CA MET A 141 23.81 -2.69 17.32
C MET A 141 23.24 -4.03 16.84
N ALA A 142 21.98 -4.07 16.41
CA ALA A 142 21.36 -5.29 15.89
C ALA A 142 21.87 -5.67 14.47
N SER A 143 22.54 -4.76 13.78
CA SER A 143 23.06 -4.95 12.41
C SER A 143 24.54 -5.34 12.34
N LEU A 144 25.27 -5.23 13.46
CA LEU A 144 26.69 -5.58 13.53
C LEU A 144 26.92 -7.05 13.12
N HIS A 145 28.09 -7.34 12.55
CA HIS A 145 28.47 -8.72 12.23
C HIS A 145 28.58 -9.55 13.52
N VAL A 146 28.51 -10.88 13.39
CA VAL A 146 28.66 -11.80 14.52
C VAL A 146 30.06 -11.65 15.14
N THR A 147 30.09 -11.42 16.46
CA THR A 147 31.31 -11.27 17.25
C THR A 147 31.93 -12.62 17.61
N GLU A 148 33.09 -12.62 18.25
CA GLU A 148 33.80 -13.84 18.67
C GLU A 148 33.12 -14.56 19.84
N GLU A 149 32.59 -13.79 20.79
CA GLU A 149 31.79 -14.30 21.91
C GLU A 149 30.50 -14.98 21.40
N GLU A 150 29.74 -14.28 20.55
CA GLU A 150 28.52 -14.82 19.95
C GLU A 150 28.78 -16.04 19.06
N SER A 151 29.96 -16.10 18.43
CA SER A 151 30.34 -17.25 17.62
C SER A 151 30.43 -18.53 18.46
N SER A 152 30.96 -18.40 19.67
CA SER A 152 31.09 -19.50 20.64
C SER A 152 29.74 -19.90 21.22
N ASP A 153 28.88 -18.93 21.53
CA ASP A 153 27.59 -19.18 22.21
C ASP A 153 26.51 -19.77 21.29
N PHE A 154 26.55 -19.46 19.98
CA PHE A 154 25.46 -19.78 19.04
C PHE A 154 25.88 -20.66 17.86
N ASP A 155 27.14 -21.11 17.80
CA ASP A 155 27.68 -21.94 16.69
C ASP A 155 27.47 -21.28 15.31
N VAL A 156 27.75 -19.97 15.24
CA VAL A 156 27.69 -19.17 14.01
C VAL A 156 29.08 -18.58 13.76
N PRO A 157 29.65 -18.67 12.55
CA PRO A 157 30.99 -18.13 12.28
C PRO A 157 31.10 -16.63 12.56
N LYS A 158 32.18 -16.21 13.23
CA LYS A 158 32.57 -14.81 13.39
C LYS A 158 32.57 -14.09 12.04
N GLY A 159 32.10 -12.84 12.03
CA GLY A 159 32.01 -12.04 10.81
C GLY A 159 30.81 -12.38 9.93
N THR A 160 29.93 -13.31 10.33
CA THR A 160 28.67 -13.55 9.61
C THR A 160 27.82 -12.29 9.62
N LYS A 161 27.38 -11.85 8.42
CA LYS A 161 26.46 -10.71 8.27
C LYS A 161 25.06 -11.11 8.73
N ILE A 162 24.43 -10.23 9.50
CA ILE A 162 23.01 -10.37 9.84
C ILE A 162 22.14 -10.15 8.59
N PRO A 163 21.23 -11.08 8.24
CA PRO A 163 20.35 -10.94 7.09
C PRO A 163 19.47 -9.68 7.13
N ASP A 164 19.38 -8.96 6.01
CA ASP A 164 18.66 -7.69 5.92
C ASP A 164 17.18 -7.80 6.30
N TYR A 165 16.53 -8.96 6.09
CA TYR A 165 15.13 -9.15 6.49
C TYR A 165 14.93 -9.18 8.00
N LEU A 166 15.95 -9.61 8.77
CA LEU A 166 15.94 -9.56 10.23
C LEU A 166 16.17 -8.13 10.71
N ILE A 167 17.13 -7.42 10.11
CA ILE A 167 17.39 -6.00 10.38
C ILE A 167 16.10 -5.19 10.16
N ARG A 168 15.42 -5.38 9.02
CA ARG A 168 14.13 -4.73 8.73
C ARG A 168 13.05 -4.98 9.79
N LYS A 169 13.05 -6.14 10.45
CA LYS A 169 12.09 -6.42 11.53
C LYS A 169 12.41 -5.62 12.79
N VAL A 170 13.69 -5.54 13.16
CA VAL A 170 14.13 -4.77 14.34
C VAL A 170 14.03 -3.27 14.10
N SER A 171 14.31 -2.79 12.88
CA SER A 171 14.15 -1.37 12.51
C SER A 171 12.75 -0.83 12.77
N ARG A 172 11.71 -1.67 12.77
CA ARG A 172 10.34 -1.25 13.11
C ARG A 172 10.17 -0.81 14.57
N ALA A 173 11.10 -1.17 15.45
CA ALA A 173 11.11 -0.74 16.84
C ALA A 173 11.89 0.56 17.04
N GLN A 174 12.49 1.14 15.99
CA GLN A 174 13.30 2.35 16.09
C GLN A 174 12.51 3.54 16.65
N VAL A 175 13.10 4.23 17.63
CA VAL A 175 12.60 5.49 18.14
C VAL A 175 13.15 6.62 17.28
N ALA A 176 12.28 7.33 16.58
CA ALA A 176 12.61 8.49 15.76
C ALA A 176 11.37 9.38 15.57
N THR A 177 11.56 10.56 15.02
CA THR A 177 10.47 11.46 14.64
C THR A 177 9.62 10.84 13.50
N PRO A 178 8.34 11.25 13.34
CA PRO A 178 7.53 10.77 12.23
C PRO A 178 8.18 10.97 10.86
N GLU A 179 8.90 12.08 10.67
CA GLU A 179 9.59 12.37 9.42
C GLU A 179 10.74 11.39 9.15
N GLU A 180 11.62 11.16 10.13
CA GLU A 180 12.71 10.19 10.02
C GLU A 180 12.18 8.78 9.76
N LEU A 181 11.10 8.37 10.42
CA LEU A 181 10.47 7.06 10.20
C LEU A 181 9.88 6.91 8.79
N VAL A 182 9.43 8.01 8.16
CA VAL A 182 9.00 8.01 6.75
C VAL A 182 10.23 7.91 5.83
N GLN A 183 11.29 8.68 6.08
CA GLN A 183 12.53 8.64 5.31
C GLN A 183 13.18 7.25 5.34
N LEU A 184 13.14 6.56 6.49
CA LEU A 184 13.62 5.18 6.67
C LEU A 184 12.69 4.12 6.03
N GLY A 185 11.54 4.52 5.49
CA GLY A 185 10.56 3.61 4.90
C GLY A 185 9.87 2.70 5.92
N ILE A 186 9.88 3.06 7.21
CA ILE A 186 9.16 2.35 8.28
C ILE A 186 7.68 2.73 8.21
N ILE A 187 7.38 4.03 8.12
CA ILE A 187 6.04 4.56 7.83
C ILE A 187 5.92 4.69 6.31
N LYS A 188 5.13 3.80 5.69
CA LYS A 188 4.97 3.74 4.22
C LYS A 188 3.66 4.33 3.71
N SER A 189 2.80 4.83 4.60
CA SER A 189 1.51 5.42 4.21
C SER A 189 0.98 6.39 5.25
N ALA A 190 0.07 7.25 4.82
CA ALA A 190 -0.70 8.13 5.70
C ALA A 190 -1.56 7.35 6.72
N ASP A 191 -2.00 6.12 6.41
CA ASP A 191 -2.69 5.24 7.37
C ASP A 191 -1.78 4.82 8.51
N MET A 192 -0.53 4.45 8.21
CA MET A 192 0.46 4.14 9.25
C MET A 192 0.81 5.37 10.08
N LEU A 193 0.90 6.54 9.44
CA LEU A 193 1.08 7.81 10.14
C LEU A 193 -0.07 8.05 11.14
N ALA A 194 -1.32 7.84 10.72
CA ALA A 194 -2.50 7.98 11.57
C ALA A 194 -2.52 7.06 12.80
N ILE A 195 -1.86 5.90 12.74
CA ILE A 195 -1.72 4.98 13.88
C ILE A 195 -0.76 5.53 14.95
N ILE A 196 0.26 6.27 14.52
CA ILE A 196 1.38 6.72 15.38
C ILE A 196 1.12 8.11 15.96
N LEU A 197 0.48 8.99 15.17
CA LEU A 197 0.23 10.39 15.54
C LEU A 197 -0.51 10.64 16.86
N PRO A 198 -1.42 9.77 17.36
CA PRO A 198 -2.04 9.96 18.67
C PRO A 198 -1.05 10.17 19.81
N GLN A 199 0.20 9.74 19.67
CA GLN A 199 1.27 9.96 20.64
C GLN A 199 1.74 11.42 20.66
N VAL A 200 1.86 12.03 19.48
CA VAL A 200 2.27 13.43 19.30
C VAL A 200 1.13 14.35 19.70
N THR A 201 -0.08 14.10 19.18
CA THR A 201 -1.26 14.94 19.44
C THR A 201 -1.69 14.89 20.90
N ALA A 202 -1.54 13.75 21.59
CA ALA A 202 -1.74 13.66 23.04
C ALA A 202 -0.84 14.65 23.78
N GLY A 203 0.47 14.66 23.48
CA GLY A 203 1.43 15.57 24.08
C GLY A 203 1.08 17.04 23.86
N VAL A 204 0.68 17.40 22.64
CA VAL A 204 0.22 18.76 22.30
C VAL A 204 -1.04 19.13 23.08
N ARG A 205 -2.04 18.24 23.14
CA ARG A 205 -3.30 18.45 23.91
C ARG A 205 -3.06 18.55 25.41
N ALA A 206 -2.05 17.86 25.93
CA ALA A 206 -1.71 17.85 27.34
C ALA A 206 -0.76 19.00 27.75
N SER A 207 -0.21 19.75 26.78
CA SER A 207 0.75 20.84 27.03
C SER A 207 0.21 21.93 27.97
N GLY A 208 -1.10 22.17 27.94
CA GLY A 208 -1.77 23.12 28.83
C GLY A 208 -2.02 22.63 30.26
N ILE A 209 -1.70 21.37 30.58
CA ILE A 209 -1.88 20.80 31.92
C ILE A 209 -0.58 20.96 32.69
N SER A 210 -0.56 21.77 33.75
CA SER A 210 0.66 22.03 34.54
C SER A 210 1.12 20.83 35.36
N ASP A 211 0.20 20.07 35.95
CA ASP A 211 0.52 18.88 36.75
C ASP A 211 1.04 17.73 35.85
N PHE A 212 2.23 17.23 36.16
CA PHE A 212 2.89 16.17 35.40
C PHE A 212 2.16 14.82 35.46
N LYS A 213 1.63 14.42 36.63
CA LYS A 213 0.89 13.17 36.80
C LYS A 213 -0.42 13.23 36.03
N LEU A 214 -1.12 14.36 36.10
CA LEU A 214 -2.36 14.59 35.36
C LEU A 214 -2.12 14.62 33.85
N ARG A 215 -1.03 15.26 33.41
CA ARG A 215 -0.59 15.26 32.01
C ARG A 215 -0.31 13.85 31.51
N ARG A 216 0.39 13.03 32.30
CA ARG A 216 0.66 11.62 31.99
C ARG A 216 -0.63 10.80 31.91
N LEU A 217 -1.55 10.99 32.85
CA LEU A 217 -2.85 10.32 32.84
C LEU A 217 -3.65 10.68 31.58
N TYR A 218 -3.76 11.98 31.27
CA TYR A 218 -4.44 12.45 30.07
C TYR A 218 -3.84 11.84 28.79
N ASN A 219 -2.50 11.81 28.68
CA ASN A 219 -1.82 11.19 27.54
C ASN A 219 -2.19 9.71 27.36
N GLN A 220 -2.27 8.95 28.45
CA GLN A 220 -2.65 7.53 28.38
C GLN A 220 -4.12 7.35 28.02
N ILE A 221 -5.02 8.16 28.59
CA ILE A 221 -6.45 8.13 28.24
C ILE A 221 -6.65 8.48 26.77
N TYR A 222 -6.00 9.53 26.26
CA TYR A 222 -6.08 9.93 24.85
C TYR A 222 -5.64 8.79 23.92
N ARG A 223 -4.47 8.19 24.18
CA ARG A 223 -3.93 7.07 23.39
C ARG A 223 -4.84 5.85 23.44
N ALA A 224 -5.36 5.50 24.61
CA ALA A 224 -6.29 4.38 24.77
C ALA A 224 -7.60 4.64 24.00
N PHE A 225 -8.16 5.84 24.13
CA PHE A 225 -9.40 6.22 23.47
C PHE A 225 -9.28 6.18 21.94
N ARG A 226 -8.13 6.60 21.37
CA ARG A 226 -7.88 6.53 19.92
C ARG A 226 -7.66 5.11 19.39
N ARG A 227 -7.29 4.16 20.24
CA ARG A 227 -7.15 2.73 19.89
C ARG A 227 -8.47 1.96 19.92
N ARG A 228 -9.55 2.56 20.44
CA ARG A 228 -10.84 1.88 20.51
C ARG A 228 -11.38 1.57 19.12
N ARG A 229 -12.13 0.48 19.00
CA ARG A 229 -12.93 0.22 17.81
C ARG A 229 -14.12 1.18 17.80
N SER A 230 -14.30 1.89 16.71
CA SER A 230 -15.45 2.75 16.49
C SER A 230 -16.64 1.91 15.99
N LEU A 231 -17.86 2.25 16.43
CA LEU A 231 -19.10 1.69 15.90
C LEU A 231 -19.53 2.40 14.61
N LEU A 232 -20.18 1.68 13.69
CA LEU A 232 -20.83 2.30 12.55
C LEU A 232 -22.20 2.82 13.02
N LEU A 233 -22.38 4.14 13.00
CA LEU A 233 -23.66 4.77 13.31
C LEU A 233 -24.27 5.34 12.04
N LEU A 234 -25.60 5.26 11.94
CA LEU A 234 -26.39 5.76 10.82
C LEU A 234 -27.12 7.05 11.22
N ASN A 235 -27.84 7.68 10.29
CA ASN A 235 -28.69 8.84 10.53
C ASN A 235 -27.97 10.07 11.09
N LEU A 236 -26.68 10.23 10.77
CA LEU A 236 -25.81 11.30 11.28
C LEU A 236 -25.59 11.24 12.80
N GLU A 237 -25.86 10.10 13.45
CA GLU A 237 -25.53 9.89 14.86
C GLU A 237 -24.01 9.90 15.08
N SER A 238 -23.59 10.43 16.23
CA SER A 238 -22.18 10.53 16.61
C SER A 238 -21.85 9.65 17.81
N GLN A 239 -20.71 8.99 17.75
CA GLN A 239 -20.17 8.28 18.91
C GLN A 239 -19.67 9.27 19.96
N VAL A 240 -19.58 8.76 21.19
CA VAL A 240 -19.00 9.48 22.32
C VAL A 240 -17.64 10.09 21.96
N LYS A 241 -17.47 11.38 22.23
CA LYS A 241 -16.21 12.12 22.09
C LYS A 241 -15.35 11.96 23.33
N LEU A 242 -14.06 12.31 23.23
CA LEU A 242 -13.14 12.11 24.35
C LEU A 242 -13.52 13.02 25.53
N GLU A 243 -13.92 14.24 25.19
CA GLU A 243 -14.29 15.32 26.09
C GLU A 243 -15.63 15.04 26.79
N GLU A 244 -16.46 14.16 26.24
CA GLU A 244 -17.74 13.72 26.81
C GLU A 244 -17.55 12.69 27.93
N LEU A 245 -16.33 12.13 28.09
CA LEU A 245 -16.02 11.23 29.21
C LEU A 245 -15.99 12.05 30.51
N PRO A 246 -16.75 11.69 31.56
CA PRO A 246 -16.87 12.50 32.78
C PRO A 246 -15.52 12.84 33.44
N TRP A 247 -14.62 11.87 33.50
CA TRP A 247 -13.28 12.08 34.08
C TRP A 247 -12.38 12.95 33.19
N VAL A 248 -12.55 12.93 31.85
CA VAL A 248 -11.78 13.82 30.95
C VAL A 248 -12.34 15.23 31.00
N SER A 249 -13.66 15.39 31.01
CA SER A 249 -14.32 16.68 31.21
C SER A 249 -13.81 17.37 32.48
N SER A 250 -13.68 16.60 33.57
CA SER A 250 -13.10 17.09 34.83
C SER A 250 -11.65 17.56 34.69
N ILE A 251 -10.82 16.87 33.89
CA ILE A 251 -9.43 17.28 33.59
C ILE A 251 -9.40 18.61 32.82
N GLY A 252 -10.45 18.92 32.03
CA GLY A 252 -10.56 20.15 31.26
C GLY A 252 -10.35 21.42 32.09
N SER A 253 -10.83 21.44 33.34
CA SER A 253 -10.65 22.56 34.28
C SER A 253 -9.20 22.87 34.63
N TYR A 254 -8.30 21.89 34.52
CA TYR A 254 -6.87 22.02 34.81
C TYR A 254 -6.05 22.41 33.57
N ARG A 255 -6.68 22.51 32.39
CA ARG A 255 -6.01 22.87 31.15
C ARG A 255 -6.06 24.38 30.94
N LYS A 256 -4.90 25.03 30.91
CA LYS A 256 -4.77 26.43 30.52
C LYS A 256 -4.42 26.52 29.04
N THR A 257 -5.29 27.16 28.25
CA THR A 257 -5.01 27.46 26.84
C THR A 257 -4.25 28.79 26.76
N THR A 258 -2.94 28.72 26.58
CA THR A 258 -2.09 29.90 26.35
C THR A 258 -1.87 30.12 24.86
N ILE A 259 -1.50 31.34 24.46
CA ILE A 259 -1.11 31.66 23.07
C ILE A 259 -0.04 30.68 22.56
N LYS A 260 0.98 30.40 23.38
CA LYS A 260 2.02 29.40 23.08
C LYS A 260 1.47 28.01 22.76
N ASN A 261 0.37 27.59 23.38
CA ASN A 261 -0.22 26.27 23.14
C ASN A 261 -1.01 26.24 21.83
N LYS A 262 -1.64 27.36 21.45
CA LYS A 262 -2.32 27.51 20.15
C LYS A 262 -1.30 27.49 19.01
N GLU A 263 -0.22 28.27 19.14
CA GLU A 263 0.87 28.30 18.16
C GLU A 263 1.54 26.93 18.01
N LEU A 264 1.83 26.24 19.12
CA LEU A 264 2.36 24.88 19.07
C LEU A 264 1.42 23.92 18.32
N ALA A 265 0.11 23.99 18.58
CA ALA A 265 -0.87 23.17 17.88
C ALA A 265 -0.94 23.48 16.38
N LYS A 266 -0.85 24.75 16.00
CA LYS A 266 -0.78 25.19 14.61
C LYS A 266 0.49 24.70 13.92
N THR A 267 1.66 24.85 14.55
CA THR A 267 2.93 24.32 14.01
C THR A 267 2.85 22.82 13.78
N VAL A 268 2.44 22.05 14.79
CA VAL A 268 2.33 20.60 14.67
C VAL A 268 1.29 20.19 13.62
N LEU A 269 0.17 20.91 13.51
CA LEU A 269 -0.83 20.72 12.46
C LEU A 269 -0.21 20.93 11.07
N THR A 270 0.52 22.02 10.87
CA THR A 270 1.20 22.35 9.61
C THR A 270 2.24 21.30 9.26
N ASP A 271 3.10 20.91 10.19
CA ASP A 271 4.16 19.94 9.95
C ASP A 271 3.60 18.55 9.59
N ILE A 272 2.55 18.10 10.28
CA ILE A 272 1.88 16.83 9.97
C ILE A 272 1.19 16.90 8.59
N ALA A 273 0.53 18.01 8.27
CA ALA A 273 -0.13 18.19 6.97
C ALA A 273 0.91 18.16 5.83
N ILE A 274 2.01 18.88 5.99
CA ILE A 274 3.15 18.87 5.06
C ILE A 274 3.68 17.45 4.91
N LEU A 275 4.02 16.77 6.01
CA LEU A 275 4.58 15.42 5.97
C LEU A 275 3.65 14.44 5.26
N ALA A 276 2.35 14.48 5.54
CA ALA A 276 1.38 13.58 4.92
C ALA A 276 1.23 13.85 3.42
N ILE A 277 1.12 15.12 3.03
CA ILE A 277 0.85 15.52 1.64
C ILE A 277 2.11 15.38 0.77
N SER A 278 3.29 15.80 1.25
CA SER A 278 4.53 15.75 0.46
C SER A 278 5.10 14.34 0.33
N LYS A 279 4.96 13.49 1.37
CA LYS A 279 5.49 12.12 1.34
C LYS A 279 4.51 11.08 0.82
N PHE A 280 3.21 11.38 0.81
CA PHE A 280 2.18 10.52 0.22
C PHE A 280 1.23 11.29 -0.71
N PRO A 281 1.76 12.01 -1.73
CA PRO A 281 0.96 12.93 -2.56
C PRO A 281 -0.10 12.22 -3.40
N TYR A 282 -0.01 10.91 -3.55
CA TYR A 282 -0.95 10.07 -4.29
C TYR A 282 -2.12 9.56 -3.45
N ALA A 283 -2.06 9.64 -2.12
CA ALA A 283 -3.04 9.05 -1.20
C ALA A 283 -3.89 10.11 -0.48
N ILE A 284 -5.21 9.94 -0.45
CA ILE A 284 -6.05 10.84 0.35
C ILE A 284 -5.70 10.74 1.83
N LEU A 285 -5.94 11.81 2.59
CA LEU A 285 -5.76 11.79 4.03
C LEU A 285 -6.80 10.86 4.68
N PRO A 286 -6.40 9.77 5.36
CA PRO A 286 -7.35 8.82 5.92
C PRO A 286 -8.20 9.46 7.03
N ASN A 287 -9.44 8.99 7.22
CA ASN A 287 -10.35 9.53 8.25
C ASN A 287 -9.73 9.54 9.66
N LYS A 288 -8.87 8.55 10.00
CA LYS A 288 -8.13 8.54 11.26
C LYS A 288 -7.10 9.67 11.37
N LEU A 289 -6.41 10.00 10.28
CA LEU A 289 -5.52 11.14 10.22
C LEU A 289 -6.31 12.45 10.37
N LEU A 290 -7.43 12.58 9.65
CA LEU A 290 -8.32 13.73 9.74
C LEU A 290 -8.87 13.96 11.16
N GLN A 291 -9.12 12.89 11.93
CA GLN A 291 -9.52 13.00 13.33
C GLN A 291 -8.43 13.66 14.21
N GLU A 292 -7.16 13.33 13.96
CA GLU A 292 -6.03 13.96 14.64
C GLU A 292 -5.82 15.40 14.18
N LEU A 293 -5.97 15.69 12.88
CA LEU A 293 -5.90 17.07 12.37
C LEU A 293 -7.01 17.94 12.98
N ARG A 294 -8.26 17.47 13.03
CA ARG A 294 -9.37 18.17 13.70
C ARG A 294 -9.04 18.48 15.15
N SER A 295 -8.34 17.57 15.82
CA SER A 295 -7.96 17.76 17.20
C SER A 295 -6.94 18.89 17.38
N LEU A 296 -6.00 19.01 16.45
CA LEU A 296 -5.04 20.12 16.45
C LEU A 296 -5.67 21.44 16.00
N ILE A 297 -6.57 21.40 15.01
CA ILE A 297 -7.34 22.55 14.51
C ILE A 297 -8.16 23.18 15.64
N GLU A 298 -8.86 22.37 16.42
CA GLU A 298 -9.64 22.83 17.57
C GLU A 298 -8.73 23.49 18.62
N GLN A 299 -7.58 22.88 18.94
CA GLN A 299 -6.64 23.44 19.90
C GLN A 299 -5.97 24.73 19.40
N ALA A 300 -5.74 24.84 18.09
CA ALA A 300 -5.24 26.04 17.44
C ALA A 300 -6.32 27.10 17.23
N GLU A 301 -7.59 26.81 17.58
CA GLU A 301 -8.76 27.66 17.36
C GLU A 301 -8.95 28.11 15.89
N LEU A 302 -8.57 27.23 14.96
CA LEU A 302 -8.72 27.46 13.53
C LEU A 302 -10.10 27.01 13.04
N LYS A 303 -10.69 27.76 12.10
CA LYS A 303 -11.99 27.44 11.49
C LYS A 303 -11.80 26.71 10.16
N ILE A 304 -11.28 25.48 10.21
CA ILE A 304 -11.01 24.66 9.01
C ILE A 304 -12.07 23.54 8.88
N PRO A 305 -12.91 23.53 7.83
CA PRO A 305 -14.03 22.59 7.69
C PRO A 305 -13.60 21.22 7.16
N ILE A 306 -12.86 20.44 7.95
CA ILE A 306 -12.35 19.12 7.51
C ILE A 306 -13.49 18.13 7.22
N VAL A 307 -13.63 17.69 5.97
CA VAL A 307 -14.59 16.69 5.48
C VAL A 307 -14.04 15.26 5.51
N ASP A 308 -14.91 14.28 5.76
CA ASP A 308 -14.55 12.85 5.83
C ASP A 308 -14.63 12.20 4.45
N GLU A 309 -13.90 11.11 4.23
CA GLU A 309 -14.19 10.18 3.14
C GLU A 309 -15.47 9.40 3.51
N ILE A 310 -16.52 9.55 2.71
CA ILE A 310 -17.80 8.87 2.89
C ILE A 310 -17.77 7.53 2.12
N ALA A 311 -18.27 6.46 2.74
CA ALA A 311 -18.45 5.19 2.07
C ALA A 311 -19.82 5.12 1.34
N ALA A 312 -19.81 4.58 0.12
CA ALA A 312 -20.96 4.64 -0.79
C ALA A 312 -22.15 3.76 -0.37
N ASP A 313 -21.88 2.69 0.38
CA ASP A 313 -22.85 1.76 0.97
C ASP A 313 -23.63 2.35 2.15
N ILE A 314 -23.12 3.41 2.78
CA ILE A 314 -23.77 4.09 3.91
C ILE A 314 -24.20 5.52 3.59
N PHE A 315 -24.05 5.94 2.34
CA PHE A 315 -24.41 7.30 1.92
C PHE A 315 -25.92 7.50 1.89
N MET A 316 -26.39 8.54 2.55
CA MET A 316 -27.82 8.85 2.73
C MET A 316 -28.38 9.86 1.72
N GLY A 317 -27.68 10.03 0.58
CA GLY A 317 -28.15 10.90 -0.51
C GLY A 317 -28.07 12.40 -0.26
N LYS A 318 -27.40 12.85 0.81
CA LYS A 318 -27.22 14.28 1.13
C LYS A 318 -25.90 14.55 1.83
N PHE A 319 -25.35 15.74 1.59
CA PHE A 319 -24.16 16.24 2.29
C PHE A 319 -24.53 17.23 3.39
N SER A 320 -23.68 17.34 4.42
CA SER A 320 -23.86 18.32 5.50
C SER A 320 -23.28 19.70 5.15
N GLU A 321 -23.61 20.71 5.96
CA GLU A 321 -23.14 22.10 5.79
C GLU A 321 -21.62 22.22 5.73
N LYS A 322 -20.90 21.37 6.47
CA LYS A 322 -19.43 21.27 6.46
C LYS A 322 -18.88 21.02 5.06
N PHE A 323 -19.54 20.18 4.26
CA PHE A 323 -19.12 19.88 2.88
C PHE A 323 -19.35 21.07 1.95
N ALA A 324 -20.46 21.79 2.12
CA ALA A 324 -20.73 23.01 1.36
C ALA A 324 -19.70 24.10 1.66
N LEU A 325 -19.32 24.27 2.92
CA LEU A 325 -18.27 25.20 3.32
C LEU A 325 -16.90 24.80 2.77
N ALA A 326 -16.55 23.52 2.79
CA ALA A 326 -15.31 23.05 2.18
C ALA A 326 -15.28 23.25 0.66
N ALA A 327 -16.40 23.04 -0.04
CA ALA A 327 -16.50 23.26 -1.49
C ALA A 327 -16.42 24.76 -1.86
N HIS A 328 -17.03 25.63 -1.04
CA HIS A 328 -16.94 27.07 -1.18
C HIS A 328 -15.50 27.56 -1.08
N LEU A 329 -14.80 27.20 0.00
CA LEU A 329 -13.40 27.57 0.21
C LEU A 329 -12.48 26.97 -0.86
N ALA A 330 -12.78 25.76 -1.36
CA ALA A 330 -12.03 25.19 -2.48
C ALA A 330 -12.21 26.00 -3.78
N GLY A 331 -13.40 26.58 -3.99
CA GLY A 331 -13.67 27.45 -5.13
C GLY A 331 -12.91 28.78 -5.07
N GLU A 332 -12.78 29.37 -3.87
CA GLU A 332 -11.96 30.58 -3.68
C GLU A 332 -10.49 30.36 -4.07
N GLU A 333 -9.98 29.14 -3.83
CA GLU A 333 -8.59 28.77 -4.13
C GLU A 333 -8.35 28.32 -5.58
N LEU A 334 -9.34 27.72 -6.23
CA LEU A 334 -9.16 26.97 -7.50
C LEU A 334 -9.96 27.49 -8.69
N ALA A 335 -10.75 28.55 -8.53
CA ALA A 335 -11.40 29.19 -9.67
C ALA A 335 -10.38 29.59 -10.76
N GLY A 336 -10.67 29.25 -12.01
CA GLY A 336 -9.83 29.45 -13.18
C GLY A 336 -8.69 28.43 -13.37
N SER A 337 -8.46 27.54 -12.41
CA SER A 337 -7.34 26.58 -12.43
C SER A 337 -7.51 25.44 -13.43
N ILE A 338 -6.44 24.68 -13.67
CA ILE A 338 -6.49 23.44 -14.46
C ILE A 338 -7.40 22.39 -13.82
N TYR A 339 -7.50 22.36 -12.48
CA TYR A 339 -8.38 21.45 -11.76
C TYR A 339 -9.85 21.70 -12.09
N GLU A 340 -10.29 22.97 -12.03
CA GLU A 340 -11.64 23.36 -12.39
C GLU A 340 -11.95 23.01 -13.85
N LYS A 341 -11.04 23.39 -14.78
CA LYS A 341 -11.20 23.13 -16.21
C LYS A 341 -11.27 21.63 -16.53
N TYR A 342 -10.42 20.82 -15.91
CA TYR A 342 -10.37 19.38 -16.16
C TYR A 342 -11.67 18.68 -15.73
N TYR A 343 -12.14 18.98 -14.52
CA TYR A 343 -13.35 18.38 -13.98
C TYR A 343 -14.65 19.05 -14.45
N GLY A 344 -14.56 20.21 -15.12
CA GLY A 344 -15.73 20.98 -15.53
C GLY A 344 -16.55 21.46 -14.33
N ILE A 345 -15.88 21.72 -13.21
CA ILE A 345 -16.52 22.27 -12.02
C ILE A 345 -16.90 23.72 -12.33
N LYS A 346 -18.02 24.19 -11.79
CA LYS A 346 -18.41 25.60 -11.88
C LYS A 346 -18.34 26.19 -10.49
N TYR A 347 -17.15 26.59 -10.06
CA TYR A 347 -16.97 27.08 -8.69
C TYR A 347 -17.82 28.32 -8.41
N ASP A 348 -18.05 29.17 -9.41
CA ASP A 348 -18.94 30.34 -9.28
C ASP A 348 -20.35 30.00 -8.77
N LEU A 349 -20.88 28.81 -9.11
CA LEU A 349 -22.19 28.34 -8.62
C LEU A 349 -22.15 27.89 -7.16
N LEU A 350 -20.98 27.45 -6.68
CA LEU A 350 -20.74 26.99 -5.31
C LEU A 350 -20.25 28.14 -4.41
N VAL A 351 -19.67 29.19 -5.01
CA VAL A 351 -19.10 30.36 -4.33
C VAL A 351 -20.17 31.45 -4.07
N GLN A 352 -21.36 31.38 -4.67
CA GLN A 352 -22.39 32.42 -4.57
C GLN A 352 -22.57 32.99 -3.14
N ASN A 353 -22.27 34.29 -3.04
CA ASN A 353 -22.05 35.12 -1.87
C ASN A 353 -22.89 34.78 -0.63
N PRO A 354 -22.29 34.52 0.55
CA PRO A 354 -22.96 34.84 1.80
C PRO A 354 -23.20 36.35 1.82
N LEU A 355 -24.46 36.76 2.01
CA LEU A 355 -24.82 38.16 2.23
C LEU A 355 -23.86 38.79 3.25
N LEU A 356 -23.34 39.97 2.88
CA LEU A 356 -22.52 40.88 3.68
C LEU A 356 -22.59 40.59 5.19
N GLY A 357 -21.49 40.07 5.75
CA GLY A 357 -21.25 40.08 7.19
C GLY A 357 -21.62 38.83 8.00
N LYS A 358 -22.15 37.75 7.41
CA LYS A 358 -22.28 36.44 8.11
C LYS A 358 -22.03 35.26 7.17
N PRO A 359 -20.94 34.49 7.32
CA PRO A 359 -20.78 33.22 6.61
C PRO A 359 -21.63 32.16 7.32
N GLN A 360 -22.95 32.24 7.22
CA GLN A 360 -23.80 31.10 7.55
C GLN A 360 -24.13 30.37 6.26
N ILE A 361 -23.15 29.57 5.82
CA ILE A 361 -23.43 28.43 4.96
C ILE A 361 -24.33 27.50 5.77
N GLY A 362 -25.60 27.45 5.40
CA GLY A 362 -26.62 26.68 6.11
C GLY A 362 -27.16 25.54 5.26
N ALA A 363 -28.26 24.96 5.72
CA ALA A 363 -28.94 23.84 5.07
C ALA A 363 -29.26 24.07 3.58
N LYS A 364 -29.45 25.33 3.14
CA LYS A 364 -29.69 25.67 1.72
C LYS A 364 -28.46 25.36 0.87
N GLN A 365 -27.27 25.81 1.27
CA GLN A 365 -26.03 25.57 0.54
C GLN A 365 -25.65 24.09 0.53
N ALA A 366 -25.91 23.36 1.62
CA ALA A 366 -25.77 21.90 1.66
C ALA A 366 -26.65 21.20 0.62
N LYS A 367 -27.91 21.66 0.45
CA LYS A 367 -28.80 21.19 -0.61
C LYS A 367 -28.30 21.57 -2.00
N THR A 368 -27.78 22.79 -2.19
CA THR A 368 -27.20 23.24 -3.46
C THR A 368 -26.03 22.35 -3.87
N LEU A 369 -25.07 22.10 -2.97
CA LEU A 369 -23.95 21.19 -3.23
C LEU A 369 -24.45 19.79 -3.60
N THR A 370 -25.41 19.27 -2.83
CA THR A 370 -26.00 17.95 -3.09
C THR A 370 -26.60 17.89 -4.49
N SER A 371 -27.48 18.83 -4.85
CA SER A 371 -28.09 18.90 -6.18
C SER A 371 -27.05 19.08 -7.29
N TYR A 372 -26.00 19.87 -7.05
CA TYR A 372 -24.90 20.06 -7.98
C TYR A 372 -24.16 18.74 -8.25
N CYS A 373 -23.76 18.01 -7.19
CA CYS A 373 -23.10 16.71 -7.34
C CYS A 373 -23.98 15.69 -8.06
N TYR A 374 -25.31 15.68 -7.81
CA TYR A 374 -26.25 14.85 -8.57
C TYR A 374 -26.34 15.26 -10.05
N SER A 375 -26.33 16.57 -10.36
CA SER A 375 -26.38 17.02 -11.76
C SER A 375 -25.12 16.68 -12.55
N MET A 376 -23.98 16.60 -11.87
CA MET A 376 -22.69 16.21 -12.44
C MET A 376 -22.52 14.69 -12.52
N ALA A 377 -23.24 13.93 -11.68
CA ALA A 377 -23.33 12.49 -11.77
C ALA A 377 -24.19 12.12 -12.99
N VAL A 378 -23.57 11.62 -14.06
CA VAL A 378 -24.26 11.16 -15.27
C VAL A 378 -25.00 9.84 -14.99
N SER A 379 -26.09 9.90 -14.23
CA SER A 379 -26.95 8.76 -13.87
C SER A 379 -28.40 9.04 -14.25
N GLY A 380 -28.95 8.25 -15.16
CA GLY A 380 -30.36 8.29 -15.54
C GLY A 380 -31.27 7.77 -14.43
N SER A 381 -32.37 8.50 -14.18
CA SER A 381 -33.54 8.17 -13.33
C SER A 381 -33.29 7.54 -11.95
N ARG A 382 -33.75 8.27 -10.93
CA ARG A 382 -33.66 8.09 -9.47
C ARG A 382 -34.39 6.86 -8.87
N GLN A 383 -34.56 5.76 -9.59
CA GLN A 383 -35.59 4.78 -9.25
C GLN A 383 -35.17 3.62 -8.32
N SER A 384 -33.89 3.45 -7.96
CA SER A 384 -33.51 2.44 -6.95
C SER A 384 -32.19 2.75 -6.21
N TRP A 385 -32.01 2.22 -5.00
CA TRP A 385 -30.77 2.37 -4.22
C TRP A 385 -29.62 1.61 -4.90
N SER A 386 -28.55 2.32 -5.28
CA SER A 386 -27.38 1.75 -5.95
C SER A 386 -26.08 2.29 -5.35
N VAL A 387 -25.20 1.38 -4.91
CA VAL A 387 -23.87 1.73 -4.37
C VAL A 387 -23.02 2.43 -5.44
N ALA A 388 -23.15 2.04 -6.70
CA ALA A 388 -22.43 2.66 -7.81
C ALA A 388 -22.90 4.10 -8.05
N GLU A 389 -24.21 4.35 -8.02
CA GLU A 389 -24.77 5.70 -8.15
C GLU A 389 -24.35 6.61 -6.99
N ASN A 390 -24.43 6.10 -5.76
CA ASN A 390 -23.93 6.80 -4.58
C ASN A 390 -22.43 7.12 -4.72
N GLY A 391 -21.63 6.18 -5.23
CA GLY A 391 -20.21 6.36 -5.46
C GLY A 391 -19.89 7.46 -6.47
N VAL A 392 -20.63 7.55 -7.58
CA VAL A 392 -20.47 8.63 -8.57
C VAL A 392 -20.79 10.00 -7.94
N VAL A 393 -21.85 10.10 -7.14
CA VAL A 393 -22.24 11.36 -6.46
C VAL A 393 -21.20 11.76 -5.41
N ILE A 394 -20.71 10.81 -4.61
CA ILE A 394 -19.65 11.04 -3.63
C ILE A 394 -18.36 11.47 -4.32
N GLU A 395 -18.02 10.89 -5.47
CA GLU A 395 -16.85 11.30 -6.24
C GLU A 395 -16.95 12.76 -6.70
N GLN A 396 -18.13 13.23 -7.13
CA GLN A 396 -18.32 14.65 -7.46
C GLN A 396 -18.11 15.56 -6.23
N GLN A 397 -18.53 15.13 -5.05
CA GLN A 397 -18.25 15.87 -3.81
C GLN A 397 -16.75 15.89 -3.48
N GLN A 398 -16.06 14.76 -3.61
CA GLN A 398 -14.61 14.68 -3.38
C GLN A 398 -13.85 15.60 -4.33
N ILE A 399 -14.28 15.68 -5.59
CA ILE A 399 -13.76 16.62 -6.58
C ILE A 399 -14.03 18.07 -6.16
N ALA A 400 -15.30 18.43 -5.90
CA ALA A 400 -15.68 19.80 -5.56
C ALA A 400 -14.98 20.34 -4.30
N THR A 401 -14.73 19.47 -3.32
CA THR A 401 -14.06 19.82 -2.05
C THR A 401 -12.55 19.59 -2.05
N THR A 402 -12.00 19.03 -3.14
CA THR A 402 -10.61 18.52 -3.24
C THR A 402 -10.21 17.55 -2.12
N GLN A 403 -11.20 16.95 -1.46
CA GLN A 403 -11.04 16.12 -0.27
C GLN A 403 -10.05 16.70 0.76
N ASN A 404 -10.27 17.96 1.12
CA ASN A 404 -9.51 18.77 2.09
C ASN A 404 -8.21 19.44 1.61
N LEU A 405 -7.72 19.17 0.39
CA LEU A 405 -6.44 19.75 -0.04
C LEU A 405 -6.49 21.27 -0.11
N ALA A 406 -7.47 21.86 -0.81
CA ALA A 406 -7.59 23.31 -0.96
C ALA A 406 -7.71 24.03 0.40
N ILE A 407 -8.58 23.52 1.29
CA ILE A 407 -8.79 24.16 2.60
C ILE A 407 -7.55 24.06 3.50
N LEU A 408 -6.76 22.98 3.41
CA LEU A 408 -5.51 22.85 4.14
C LEU A 408 -4.43 23.75 3.54
N PHE A 409 -4.35 23.84 2.21
CA PHE A 409 -3.41 24.70 1.50
C PHE A 409 -3.63 26.18 1.83
N GLY A 410 -4.87 26.66 1.74
CA GLY A 410 -5.23 28.04 2.07
C GLY A 410 -5.04 28.33 3.55
N ALA A 411 -5.63 27.53 4.45
CA ALA A 411 -5.63 27.84 5.87
C ALA A 411 -4.26 27.70 6.56
N LEU A 412 -3.35 26.88 6.03
CA LEU A 412 -2.01 26.65 6.59
C LEU A 412 -0.89 27.26 5.73
N ALA A 413 -1.24 28.02 4.69
CA ALA A 413 -0.30 28.59 3.72
C ALA A 413 0.68 27.55 3.16
N LEU A 414 0.18 26.36 2.81
CA LEU A 414 1.03 25.26 2.36
C LEU A 414 1.58 25.50 0.95
N LYS A 415 0.90 26.32 0.14
CA LYS A 415 1.34 26.69 -1.21
C LYS A 415 2.79 27.18 -1.20
N ASP A 416 3.11 28.15 -0.35
CA ASP A 416 4.45 28.75 -0.32
C ASP A 416 5.51 27.77 0.21
N ARG A 417 5.12 26.95 1.19
CA ARG A 417 6.02 25.96 1.82
C ARG A 417 6.35 24.80 0.90
N LEU A 418 5.38 24.34 0.12
CA LEU A 418 5.51 23.18 -0.77
C LEU A 418 5.86 23.55 -2.21
N LYS A 419 5.87 24.85 -2.56
CA LYS A 419 6.13 25.33 -3.93
C LYS A 419 7.30 24.62 -4.62
N PRO A 420 8.48 24.42 -3.98
CA PRO A 420 9.61 23.76 -4.63
C PRO A 420 9.36 22.29 -4.99
N GLU A 421 8.43 21.62 -4.29
CA GLU A 421 8.18 20.18 -4.40
C GLU A 421 6.94 19.86 -5.27
N LEU A 422 6.08 20.84 -5.57
CA LEU A 422 4.77 20.60 -6.22
C LEU A 422 4.87 19.83 -7.54
N ILE A 423 5.84 20.19 -8.39
CA ILE A 423 6.05 19.52 -9.67
C ILE A 423 6.49 18.06 -9.48
N ASP A 424 7.36 17.80 -8.50
CA ASP A 424 7.85 16.44 -8.22
C ASP A 424 6.79 15.60 -7.52
N MET A 425 5.95 16.21 -6.68
CA MET A 425 4.75 15.58 -6.11
C MET A 425 3.78 15.16 -7.21
N ALA A 426 3.49 16.02 -8.20
CA ALA A 426 2.65 15.68 -9.35
C ALA A 426 3.25 14.53 -10.18
N LYS A 427 4.56 14.58 -10.46
CA LYS A 427 5.29 13.48 -11.13
C LYS A 427 5.21 12.18 -10.33
N TRP A 428 5.32 12.25 -9.01
CA TRP A 428 5.23 11.08 -8.14
C TRP A 428 3.84 10.46 -8.17
N CYS A 429 2.78 11.26 -8.16
CA CYS A 429 1.41 10.76 -8.34
C CYS A 429 1.28 9.92 -9.62
N PHE A 430 1.79 10.42 -10.75
CA PHE A 430 1.69 9.69 -12.01
C PHE A 430 2.58 8.43 -12.04
N LYS A 431 3.82 8.50 -11.52
CA LYS A 431 4.68 7.31 -11.38
C LYS A 431 3.99 6.23 -10.54
N TRP A 432 3.36 6.62 -9.44
CA TRP A 432 2.60 5.70 -8.59
C TRP A 432 1.42 5.10 -9.33
N ILE A 433 0.65 5.91 -10.08
CA ILE A 433 -0.45 5.42 -10.93
C ILE A 433 0.04 4.37 -11.93
N SER A 434 1.11 4.67 -12.67
CA SER A 434 1.68 3.75 -13.65
C SER A 434 2.07 2.43 -12.99
N GLN A 435 2.83 2.47 -11.89
CA GLN A 435 3.25 1.26 -11.17
C GLN A 435 2.06 0.46 -10.63
N TYR A 436 1.09 1.14 -10.01
CA TYR A 436 -0.03 0.49 -9.34
C TYR A 436 -1.03 -0.14 -10.32
N GLN A 437 -1.27 0.49 -11.47
CA GLN A 437 -2.13 -0.04 -12.53
C GLN A 437 -1.53 -1.22 -13.30
N GLN A 438 -0.23 -1.47 -13.15
CA GLN A 438 0.47 -2.61 -13.75
C GLN A 438 0.59 -3.81 -12.79
N VAL A 439 0.03 -3.72 -11.57
CA VAL A 439 -0.05 -4.86 -10.66
C VAL A 439 -1.12 -5.85 -11.14
N HIS A 440 -0.75 -7.11 -11.30
CA HIS A 440 -1.68 -8.17 -11.69
C HIS A 440 -2.68 -8.47 -10.55
N ILE A 441 -3.95 -8.15 -10.77
CA ILE A 441 -5.04 -8.35 -9.81
C ILE A 441 -6.18 -9.13 -10.47
N GLU A 442 -6.37 -10.38 -10.06
CA GLU A 442 -7.45 -11.24 -10.56
C GLU A 442 -8.82 -10.89 -9.97
N ASN A 443 -8.84 -10.47 -8.70
CA ASN A 443 -10.08 -10.20 -7.99
C ASN A 443 -10.72 -8.87 -8.45
N TYR A 444 -11.97 -8.93 -8.92
CA TYR A 444 -12.69 -7.76 -9.42
C TYR A 444 -12.86 -6.64 -8.38
N HIS A 445 -13.19 -6.99 -7.13
CA HIS A 445 -13.32 -5.99 -6.06
C HIS A 445 -11.98 -5.29 -5.78
N ALA A 446 -10.87 -6.02 -5.78
CA ALA A 446 -9.55 -5.43 -5.66
C ALA A 446 -9.19 -4.52 -6.85
N ARG A 447 -9.67 -4.81 -8.07
CA ARG A 447 -9.55 -3.90 -9.23
C ARG A 447 -10.37 -2.62 -9.06
N LEU A 448 -11.55 -2.69 -8.43
CA LEU A 448 -12.33 -1.49 -8.09
C LEU A 448 -11.60 -0.61 -7.06
N ILE A 449 -11.00 -1.22 -6.03
CA ILE A 449 -10.14 -0.50 -5.07
C ILE A 449 -8.95 0.14 -5.79
N MET A 450 -8.32 -0.59 -6.71
CA MET A 450 -7.22 -0.09 -7.51
C MET A 450 -7.64 1.17 -8.29
N MET A 451 -8.80 1.12 -8.94
CA MET A 451 -9.36 2.26 -9.69
C MET A 451 -9.64 3.45 -8.78
N LYS A 452 -10.26 3.21 -7.62
CA LYS A 452 -10.54 4.24 -6.60
C LYS A 452 -9.27 4.98 -6.18
N ASN A 453 -8.22 4.24 -5.83
CA ASN A 453 -6.95 4.82 -5.40
C ASN A 453 -6.22 5.53 -6.55
N THR A 454 -6.36 5.05 -7.78
CA THR A 454 -5.82 5.71 -8.97
C THR A 454 -6.47 7.07 -9.18
N ALA A 455 -7.80 7.19 -9.00
CA ALA A 455 -8.48 8.47 -9.10
C ALA A 455 -8.12 9.43 -7.96
N TYR A 456 -7.82 8.94 -6.76
CA TYR A 456 -7.23 9.78 -5.72
C TYR A 456 -5.90 10.37 -6.17
N ALA A 457 -4.96 9.53 -6.61
CA ALA A 457 -3.66 10.00 -7.07
C ALA A 457 -3.79 11.00 -8.24
N TRP A 458 -4.72 10.75 -9.17
CA TRP A 458 -4.98 11.62 -10.30
C TRP A 458 -5.55 12.98 -9.88
N ARG A 459 -6.53 12.99 -8.97
CA ARG A 459 -7.07 14.24 -8.39
C ARG A 459 -5.98 15.06 -7.72
N GLN A 460 -5.14 14.44 -6.90
CA GLN A 460 -4.08 15.15 -6.20
C GLN A 460 -3.03 15.70 -7.16
N MET A 461 -2.65 14.93 -8.18
CA MET A 461 -1.79 15.41 -9.25
C MET A 461 -2.36 16.69 -9.89
N LEU A 462 -3.62 16.69 -10.33
CA LEU A 462 -4.26 17.87 -10.92
C LEU A 462 -4.34 19.06 -9.95
N PHE A 463 -4.53 18.78 -8.66
CA PHE A 463 -4.52 19.82 -7.63
C PHE A 463 -3.14 20.47 -7.52
N PHE A 464 -2.05 19.70 -7.45
CA PHE A 464 -0.70 20.28 -7.41
C PHE A 464 -0.35 21.04 -8.69
N LEU A 465 -0.76 20.53 -9.85
CA LEU A 465 -0.61 21.22 -11.14
C LEU A 465 -1.39 22.55 -11.23
N SER A 466 -2.34 22.80 -10.33
CA SER A 466 -3.08 24.06 -10.27
C SER A 466 -2.29 25.21 -9.62
N TYR A 467 -1.19 24.90 -8.95
CA TYR A 467 -0.37 25.88 -8.23
C TYR A 467 0.99 26.17 -8.89
N ILE A 468 1.29 25.53 -10.02
CA ILE A 468 2.49 25.78 -10.83
C ILE A 468 2.21 26.74 -11.98
N THR A 469 3.27 27.26 -12.59
CA THR A 469 3.19 28.15 -13.75
C THR A 469 2.79 27.40 -15.02
N HIS A 470 2.37 28.14 -16.05
CA HIS A 470 2.03 27.54 -17.35
C HIS A 470 3.26 26.89 -18.02
N ASP A 471 4.45 27.48 -17.88
CA ASP A 471 5.68 26.90 -18.43
C ASP A 471 6.02 25.56 -17.75
N GLU A 472 5.93 25.51 -16.42
CA GLU A 472 6.10 24.26 -15.66
C GLU A 472 5.04 23.21 -16.04
N LEU A 473 3.82 23.62 -16.36
CA LEU A 473 2.76 22.73 -16.83
C LEU A 473 3.05 22.13 -18.22
N LEU A 474 3.65 22.91 -19.12
CA LEU A 474 4.11 22.42 -20.43
C LEU A 474 5.30 21.47 -20.28
N GLU A 475 6.24 21.76 -19.38
CA GLU A 475 7.34 20.85 -19.05
C GLU A 475 6.84 19.54 -18.42
N PHE A 476 5.90 19.64 -17.48
CA PHE A 476 5.21 18.47 -16.92
C PHE A 476 4.59 17.62 -18.02
N THR A 477 3.94 18.24 -18.99
CA THR A 477 3.29 17.54 -20.10
C THR A 477 4.28 16.80 -20.99
N LYS A 478 5.45 17.40 -21.29
CA LYS A 478 6.53 16.72 -22.02
C LYS A 478 7.03 15.50 -21.23
N TRP A 479 7.28 15.68 -19.94
CA TRP A 479 7.69 14.60 -19.04
C TRP A 479 6.63 13.49 -18.96
N LEU A 480 5.36 13.84 -18.79
CA LEU A 480 4.22 12.94 -18.65
C LEU A 480 4.14 12.02 -19.86
N ASN A 481 4.17 12.58 -21.07
CA ASN A 481 4.09 11.82 -22.31
C ASN A 481 5.31 10.91 -22.46
N SER A 482 6.52 11.40 -22.19
CA SER A 482 7.74 10.58 -22.23
C SER A 482 7.68 9.39 -21.25
N HIS A 483 7.28 9.64 -20.00
CA HIS A 483 7.15 8.58 -19.00
C HIS A 483 6.04 7.59 -19.35
N PHE A 484 4.90 8.09 -19.85
CA PHE A 484 3.74 7.28 -20.23
C PHE A 484 4.07 6.29 -21.34
N TYR A 485 4.69 6.74 -22.43
CA TYR A 485 5.03 5.86 -23.56
C TYR A 485 6.20 4.89 -23.27
N GLN A 486 6.90 5.04 -22.15
CA GLN A 486 7.89 4.06 -21.67
C GLN A 486 7.26 2.91 -20.86
N GLN A 487 5.98 2.98 -20.51
CA GLN A 487 5.29 1.93 -19.74
C GLN A 487 4.91 0.72 -20.62
N GLU A 488 4.43 -0.36 -19.99
CA GLU A 488 3.95 -1.54 -20.71
C GLU A 488 2.79 -1.20 -21.65
N SER A 489 2.77 -1.84 -22.83
CA SER A 489 1.82 -1.54 -23.91
C SER A 489 0.36 -1.66 -23.47
N GLU A 490 0.02 -2.68 -22.66
CA GLU A 490 -1.35 -2.88 -22.16
C GLU A 490 -1.81 -1.70 -21.30
N PHE A 491 -0.94 -1.18 -20.42
CA PHE A 491 -1.24 0.00 -19.62
C PHE A 491 -1.40 1.25 -20.50
N VAL A 492 -0.49 1.43 -21.48
CA VAL A 492 -0.54 2.56 -22.42
C VAL A 492 -1.85 2.56 -23.19
N GLU A 493 -2.24 1.44 -23.81
CA GLU A 493 -3.47 1.35 -24.59
C GLU A 493 -4.71 1.67 -23.74
N ARG A 494 -4.78 1.06 -22.55
CA ARG A 494 -5.90 1.24 -21.63
C ARG A 494 -6.02 2.68 -21.12
N PHE A 495 -4.92 3.28 -20.69
CA PHE A 495 -4.93 4.55 -19.97
C PHE A 495 -4.78 5.78 -20.89
N LYS A 496 -4.46 5.58 -22.18
CA LYS A 496 -4.27 6.63 -23.19
C LYS A 496 -5.41 7.66 -23.25
N PRO A 497 -6.70 7.29 -23.21
CA PRO A 497 -7.77 8.28 -23.24
C PRO A 497 -7.72 9.30 -22.10
N ALA A 498 -7.33 8.89 -20.88
CA ALA A 498 -7.20 9.80 -19.74
C ALA A 498 -6.05 10.79 -19.93
N VAL A 499 -4.92 10.32 -20.48
CA VAL A 499 -3.74 11.15 -20.78
C VAL A 499 -4.04 12.15 -21.89
N ILE A 500 -4.74 11.73 -22.95
CA ILE A 500 -5.21 12.63 -24.02
C ILE A 500 -6.13 13.72 -23.44
N GLY A 501 -7.08 13.33 -22.60
CA GLY A 501 -7.99 14.28 -21.95
C GLY A 501 -7.24 15.34 -21.12
N LEU A 502 -6.22 14.94 -20.36
CA LEU A 502 -5.38 15.90 -19.63
C LEU A 502 -4.61 16.83 -20.57
N ASN A 503 -3.95 16.27 -21.60
CA ASN A 503 -3.21 17.06 -22.58
C ASN A 503 -4.10 18.09 -23.27
N ASN A 504 -5.33 17.73 -23.64
CA ASN A 504 -6.27 18.67 -24.25
C ASN A 504 -6.54 19.87 -23.34
N VAL A 505 -6.88 19.62 -22.07
CA VAL A 505 -7.22 20.69 -21.12
C VAL A 505 -6.01 21.59 -20.85
N ILE A 506 -4.80 21.02 -20.75
CA ILE A 506 -3.56 21.81 -20.58
C ILE A 506 -3.34 22.76 -21.76
N HIS A 507 -3.67 22.34 -22.99
CA HIS A 507 -3.57 23.16 -24.20
C HIS A 507 -4.85 23.98 -24.49
N GLY A 508 -5.79 24.06 -23.54
CA GLY A 508 -7.01 24.86 -23.68
C GLY A 508 -8.07 24.28 -24.63
N ALA A 509 -7.97 23.00 -25.02
CA ALA A 509 -8.94 22.31 -25.85
C ALA A 509 -10.01 21.57 -25.02
N ASP A 510 -11.12 21.21 -25.67
CA ASP A 510 -12.15 20.35 -25.07
C ASP A 510 -11.58 18.98 -24.67
N ILE A 511 -11.96 18.51 -23.48
CA ILE A 511 -11.42 17.27 -22.90
C ILE A 511 -11.68 16.03 -23.78
N THR A 512 -12.77 16.01 -24.53
CA THR A 512 -13.18 14.86 -25.37
C THR A 512 -12.52 14.84 -26.75
N LYS A 513 -11.81 15.91 -27.12
CA LYS A 513 -11.13 16.01 -28.41
C LYS A 513 -10.11 14.88 -28.57
N LEU A 514 -9.92 14.37 -29.79
CA LEU A 514 -8.98 13.27 -30.09
C LEU A 514 -9.20 12.00 -29.25
N GLY A 515 -10.43 11.76 -28.77
CA GLY A 515 -10.75 10.58 -27.95
C GLY A 515 -10.29 10.69 -26.49
N GLY A 516 -10.04 11.92 -26.01
CA GLY A 516 -9.75 12.16 -24.61
C GLY A 516 -10.94 11.86 -23.70
N LEU A 517 -10.67 11.54 -22.44
CA LEU A 517 -11.72 11.40 -21.43
C LEU A 517 -11.33 12.03 -20.10
N ARG A 518 -12.37 12.39 -19.34
CA ARG A 518 -12.24 12.75 -17.93
C ARG A 518 -12.09 11.49 -17.09
N PHE A 519 -10.98 11.37 -16.39
CA PHE A 519 -10.74 10.24 -15.53
C PHE A 519 -11.48 10.38 -14.19
N LEU A 520 -12.31 9.38 -13.90
CA LEU A 520 -13.11 9.19 -12.69
C LEU A 520 -12.92 7.75 -12.22
N ALA A 521 -13.16 7.47 -10.94
CA ALA A 521 -13.10 6.13 -10.37
C ALA A 521 -14.41 5.37 -10.49
N TRP A 522 -15.54 6.08 -10.39
CA TRP A 522 -16.87 5.48 -10.36
C TRP A 522 -17.56 5.59 -11.71
N SER A 523 -18.28 4.53 -12.06
CA SER A 523 -19.16 4.46 -13.21
C SER A 523 -20.41 3.69 -12.84
N VAL A 524 -21.56 4.09 -13.39
CA VAL A 524 -22.75 3.23 -13.39
C VAL A 524 -22.56 2.22 -14.51
N GLY A 525 -22.44 0.93 -14.16
CA GLY A 525 -22.08 -0.13 -15.10
C GLY A 525 -20.57 -0.34 -15.23
N ARG A 526 -20.11 -0.83 -16.38
CA ARG A 526 -18.70 -1.21 -16.60
C ARG A 526 -17.82 0.03 -16.72
N HIS A 527 -16.71 0.04 -15.98
CA HIS A 527 -15.76 1.14 -16.01
C HIS A 527 -15.08 1.24 -17.39
N PRO A 528 -14.95 2.45 -18.00
CA PRO A 528 -14.37 2.61 -19.34
C PRO A 528 -12.97 2.01 -19.50
N LEU A 529 -12.16 2.05 -18.44
CA LEU A 529 -10.82 1.47 -18.44
C LEU A 529 -10.78 -0.07 -18.27
N PHE A 530 -11.89 -0.76 -18.03
CA PHE A 530 -11.88 -2.23 -17.90
C PHE A 530 -12.04 -2.98 -19.23
N GLY A 531 -11.88 -2.27 -20.36
CA GLY A 531 -11.98 -2.81 -21.73
C GLY A 531 -13.36 -3.37 -22.06
N VAL A 532 -13.56 -3.81 -23.30
CA VAL A 532 -14.67 -4.71 -23.67
C VAL A 532 -14.07 -6.11 -23.65
N SER A 533 -14.64 -7.04 -22.87
CA SER A 533 -14.21 -8.45 -22.86
C SER A 533 -14.87 -9.19 -24.00
#